data_AF-A0A7V0Z9C6-F1
#
_entry.id   AF-A0A7V0Z9C6-F1
#
_cell.length_a   1.000
_cell.length_b   1.000
_cell.length_c   1.000
_cell.angle_alpha   90.00
_cell.angle_beta   90.00
_cell.angle_gamma   90.00
#
_symmetry.space_group_name_H-M   'P 1'
#
loop_
_entity.id
_entity.type
_entity.pdbx_description
1 polymer ?
#
loop_
_entity_poly.entity_id
_entity_poly.type
_entity_poly.pdbx_seq_one_letter_code
_entity_poly.pdbx_strand_id
1 'polypeptide(L)'
;AQRGPARARVILIAQTWDIFKEAPLMGVGFGHFVDKQLSMPRDPGTLIGEPTGVLVQHNLFLNMLAETGAIGLFLTILVFLLLFGQSRQLYKKLPPNAAGDVCRDFVVLFWVVLANYLSDAMFRDPLWDVFSNAMLWSLAGLVVCFNRLLEPYPLDLPIAPPTREH
;
A
#
# COMPACT_ATOMS: atom_id res chain seq x y z
N ALA A 1 22.45 6.67 -26.21
CA ALA A 1 21.18 6.29 -26.84
C ALA A 1 20.10 6.26 -25.76
N GLN A 2 19.09 7.14 -25.84
CA GLN A 2 17.94 7.09 -24.94
C GLN A 2 17.20 5.77 -25.19
N ARG A 3 17.45 4.75 -24.35
CA ARG A 3 16.76 3.46 -24.43
C ARG A 3 15.31 3.70 -23.99
N GLY A 4 14.35 3.22 -24.78
CA GLY A 4 12.92 3.44 -24.53
C GLY A 4 12.47 2.90 -23.17
N PRO A 5 11.45 3.54 -22.54
CA PRO A 5 11.01 3.24 -21.16
C PRO A 5 10.56 1.79 -20.96
N ALA A 6 10.10 1.11 -22.01
CA ALA A 6 9.70 -0.30 -21.94
C ALA A 6 10.90 -1.24 -21.69
N ARG A 7 12.06 -1.00 -22.31
CA ARG A 7 13.25 -1.86 -22.11
C ARG A 7 13.80 -1.74 -20.70
N ALA A 8 13.83 -0.52 -20.15
CA ALA A 8 14.25 -0.28 -18.77
C ALA A 8 13.40 -1.08 -17.77
N ARG A 9 12.07 -1.15 -17.98
CA ARG A 9 11.16 -1.93 -17.12
C ARG A 9 11.44 -3.43 -17.16
N VAL A 10 11.69 -3.99 -18.35
CA VAL A 10 11.99 -5.43 -18.50
C VAL A 10 13.29 -5.80 -17.78
N ILE A 11 14.33 -4.96 -17.91
CA ILE A 11 15.62 -5.17 -17.22
C ILE A 11 15.42 -5.12 -15.70
N LEU A 12 14.67 -4.13 -15.20
CA LEU A 12 14.36 -3.99 -13.77
C LEU A 12 13.58 -5.18 -13.21
N ILE A 13 12.60 -5.70 -13.94
CA ILE A 13 11.84 -6.90 -13.54
C ILE A 13 12.79 -8.10 -13.43
N ALA A 14 13.68 -8.30 -14.42
CA ALA A 14 14.64 -9.39 -14.40
C ALA A 14 15.62 -9.28 -13.22
N GLN A 15 16.17 -8.08 -12.97
CA GLN A 15 17.07 -7.81 -11.85
C GLN A 15 16.39 -8.01 -10.49
N THR A 16 15.16 -7.53 -10.34
CA THR A 16 14.34 -7.74 -9.12
C THR A 16 14.16 -9.23 -8.86
N TRP A 17 13.89 -10.01 -9.92
CA TRP A 17 13.67 -11.44 -9.81
C TRP A 17 14.93 -12.18 -9.36
N ASP A 18 16.11 -11.79 -9.85
CA ASP A 18 17.37 -12.40 -9.41
C ASP A 18 17.72 -12.01 -7.96
N ILE A 19 17.47 -10.76 -7.55
CA ILE A 19 17.60 -10.34 -6.14
C ILE A 19 16.66 -11.15 -5.24
N PHE A 20 15.41 -11.32 -5.68
CA PHE A 20 14.40 -12.08 -4.93
C PHE A 20 14.79 -13.55 -4.76
N LYS A 21 15.40 -14.19 -5.77
CA LYS A 21 15.86 -15.59 -5.66
C LYS A 21 16.93 -15.78 -4.58
N GLU A 22 17.76 -14.77 -4.33
CA GLU A 22 18.79 -14.85 -3.30
C GLU A 22 18.22 -14.77 -1.89
N ALA A 23 17.18 -13.96 -1.68
CA ALA A 23 16.56 -13.75 -0.37
C ALA A 23 15.02 -13.67 -0.46
N PRO A 24 14.32 -14.80 -0.73
CA PRO A 24 12.90 -14.77 -1.09
C PRO A 24 11.96 -14.43 0.07
N LEU A 25 12.38 -14.66 1.32
CA LEU A 25 11.50 -14.50 2.48
C LEU A 25 11.59 -13.08 3.07
N MET A 26 12.80 -12.63 3.41
CA MET A 26 13.05 -11.34 4.08
C MET A 26 13.61 -10.26 3.15
N GLY A 27 13.95 -10.61 1.90
CA GLY A 27 14.60 -9.68 0.98
C GLY A 27 16.02 -9.31 1.42
N VAL A 28 16.57 -8.29 0.77
CA VAL A 28 17.95 -7.82 1.02
C VAL A 28 18.05 -6.67 2.03
N GLY A 29 16.92 -6.25 2.60
CA GLY A 29 16.82 -5.12 3.53
C GLY A 29 16.25 -3.86 2.86
N PHE A 30 15.49 -3.09 3.64
CA PHE A 30 14.83 -1.86 3.17
C PHE A 30 15.86 -0.79 2.75
N GLY A 31 15.70 -0.24 1.56
CA GLY A 31 16.63 0.75 0.97
C GLY A 31 17.92 0.16 0.39
N HIS A 32 18.15 -1.15 0.47
CA HIS A 32 19.37 -1.80 -0.03
C HIS A 32 19.23 -2.39 -1.45
N PHE A 33 18.12 -2.10 -2.15
CA PHE A 33 17.93 -2.55 -3.54
C PHE A 33 19.07 -2.08 -4.46
N VAL A 34 19.41 -0.79 -4.41
CA VAL A 34 20.47 -0.19 -5.26
C VAL A 34 21.84 -0.75 -4.89
N ASP A 35 22.13 -0.92 -3.60
CA ASP A 35 23.39 -1.50 -3.13
C ASP A 35 23.58 -2.91 -3.67
N LYS A 36 22.52 -3.73 -3.61
CA LYS A 36 22.55 -5.09 -4.13
C LYS A 36 22.68 -5.12 -5.64
N GLN A 37 21.92 -4.29 -6.35
CA GLN A 37 21.98 -4.15 -7.81
C GLN A 37 23.38 -3.73 -8.31
N LEU A 38 24.08 -2.86 -7.56
CA LEU A 38 25.44 -2.44 -7.87
C LEU A 38 26.48 -3.53 -7.59
N SER A 39 26.22 -4.41 -6.62
CA SER A 39 27.11 -5.53 -6.25
C SER A 39 27.00 -6.75 -7.17
N MET A 40 25.97 -6.83 -8.02
CA MET A 40 25.74 -7.98 -8.90
C MET A 40 26.74 -8.03 -10.07
N PRO A 41 27.25 -9.22 -10.43
CA PRO A 41 28.14 -9.39 -11.59
C PRO A 41 27.43 -8.94 -12.87
N ARG A 42 28.00 -7.96 -13.58
CA ARG A 42 27.49 -7.49 -14.87
C ARG A 42 28.12 -8.31 -16.00
N ASP A 43 27.39 -9.29 -16.51
CA ASP A 43 27.83 -10.03 -17.69
C ASP A 43 27.41 -9.26 -18.97
N PRO A 44 28.36 -8.70 -19.76
CA PRO A 44 28.06 -7.83 -20.91
C PRO A 44 27.23 -8.49 -22.00
N GLY A 45 27.14 -9.83 -22.01
CA GLY A 45 26.33 -10.60 -22.95
C GLY A 45 24.85 -10.72 -22.56
N THR A 46 24.45 -10.24 -21.38
CA THR A 46 23.08 -10.34 -20.87
C THR A 46 22.40 -8.99 -20.74
N LEU A 47 21.07 -8.96 -20.87
CA LEU A 47 20.25 -7.75 -20.66
C LEU A 47 20.45 -7.11 -19.27
N ILE A 48 20.97 -7.88 -18.32
CA ILE A 48 21.21 -7.53 -16.91
C ILE A 48 22.55 -6.79 -16.73
N GLY A 49 23.54 -7.10 -17.57
CA GLY A 49 24.88 -6.49 -17.55
C GLY A 49 25.01 -5.20 -18.38
N GLU A 50 23.96 -4.79 -19.09
CA GLU A 50 23.97 -3.51 -19.80
C GLU A 50 24.13 -2.35 -18.80
N PRO A 51 25.08 -1.41 -19.01
CA PRO A 51 25.30 -0.29 -18.11
C PRO A 51 24.17 0.73 -18.29
N THR A 52 23.06 0.52 -17.61
CA THR A 52 21.88 1.40 -17.71
C THR A 52 21.94 2.61 -16.77
N GLY A 53 23.02 2.79 -15.98
CA GLY A 53 23.04 3.76 -14.89
C GLY A 53 22.25 3.26 -13.68
N VAL A 54 22.09 4.09 -12.65
CA VAL A 54 21.26 3.77 -11.47
C VAL A 54 19.79 3.75 -11.92
N LEU A 55 19.27 2.58 -12.28
CA LEU A 55 17.84 2.42 -12.52
C LEU A 55 17.17 2.13 -11.19
N VAL A 56 16.40 3.10 -10.70
CA VAL A 56 15.57 2.94 -9.51
C VAL A 56 14.29 2.21 -9.90
N GLN A 57 13.92 1.21 -9.10
CA GLN A 57 12.67 0.48 -9.25
C GLN A 57 11.50 1.41 -8.93
N HIS A 58 10.86 1.99 -9.94
CA HIS A 58 9.71 2.88 -9.73
C HIS A 58 8.39 2.13 -9.44
N ASN A 59 8.40 0.80 -9.29
CA ASN A 59 7.20 0.04 -8.93
C ASN A 59 7.32 -0.37 -7.46
N LEU A 60 6.43 0.16 -6.62
CA LEU A 60 6.43 -0.05 -5.18
C LEU A 60 6.38 -1.54 -4.82
N PHE A 61 5.57 -2.34 -5.53
CA PHE A 61 5.40 -3.76 -5.23
C PHE A 61 6.65 -4.56 -5.56
N LEU A 62 7.32 -4.26 -6.68
CA LEU A 62 8.55 -4.94 -7.03
C LEU A 62 9.71 -4.50 -6.13
N ASN A 63 9.75 -3.23 -5.73
CA ASN A 63 10.75 -2.76 -4.78
C ASN A 63 10.56 -3.46 -3.43
N MET A 64 9.33 -3.52 -2.93
CA MET A 64 8.99 -4.26 -1.71
C MET A 64 9.32 -5.75 -1.83
N LEU A 65 9.06 -6.38 -2.98
CA LEU A 65 9.39 -7.79 -3.20
C LEU A 65 10.90 -8.07 -3.09
N ALA A 66 11.75 -7.21 -3.65
CA ALA A 66 13.20 -7.39 -3.58
C ALA A 66 13.78 -7.02 -2.20
N GLU A 67 13.31 -5.93 -1.58
CA GLU A 67 13.87 -5.42 -0.32
C GLU A 67 13.37 -6.16 0.91
N THR A 68 12.09 -6.54 0.93
CA THR A 68 11.44 -7.14 2.10
C THR A 68 10.98 -8.59 1.87
N GLY A 69 11.17 -9.11 0.66
CA GLY A 69 10.77 -10.45 0.27
C GLY A 69 9.26 -10.63 0.18
N ALA A 70 8.85 -11.90 0.11
CA ALA A 70 7.43 -12.26 0.04
C ALA A 70 6.66 -11.84 1.30
N ILE A 71 7.31 -11.82 2.47
CA ILE A 71 6.66 -11.48 3.74
C ILE A 71 6.27 -10.00 3.76
N GLY A 72 7.20 -9.09 3.43
CA GLY A 72 6.88 -7.66 3.45
C GLY A 72 5.91 -7.26 2.34
N LEU A 73 6.00 -7.89 1.16
CA LEU A 73 4.97 -7.72 0.12
C LEU A 73 3.60 -8.19 0.61
N PHE A 74 3.52 -9.36 1.26
CA PHE A 74 2.29 -9.89 1.81
C PHE A 74 1.69 -8.96 2.87
N LEU A 75 2.49 -8.46 3.81
CA LEU A 75 2.04 -7.52 4.83
C LEU A 75 1.54 -6.21 4.21
N THR A 76 2.23 -5.70 3.19
CA THR A 76 1.81 -4.49 2.47
C THR A 76 0.44 -4.68 1.81
N ILE A 77 0.26 -5.79 1.08
CA ILE A 77 -1.03 -6.13 0.46
C ILE A 77 -2.11 -6.31 1.53
N LEU A 78 -1.78 -6.98 2.63
CA LEU A 78 -2.71 -7.23 3.74
C LEU A 78 -3.25 -5.92 4.31
N VAL A 79 -2.42 -4.89 4.49
CA VAL A 79 -2.87 -3.58 4.96
C VAL A 79 -3.92 -2.98 4.02
N PHE A 80 -3.68 -3.00 2.70
CA PHE A 80 -4.67 -2.50 1.73
C PHE A 80 -5.96 -3.31 1.73
N LEU A 81 -5.88 -4.64 1.87
CA LEU A 81 -7.06 -5.50 1.98
C LEU A 81 -7.87 -5.22 3.25
N LEU A 82 -7.20 -5.00 4.39
CA LEU A 82 -7.85 -4.65 5.64
C LEU A 82 -8.53 -3.29 5.56
N LEU A 83 -7.86 -2.28 4.98
CA LEU A 83 -8.44 -0.96 4.73
C LEU A 83 -9.67 -1.03 3.81
N PHE A 84 -9.58 -1.80 2.74
CA PHE A 84 -10.71 -2.03 1.86
C PHE A 84 -11.86 -2.73 2.60
N GLY A 85 -11.56 -3.72 3.44
CA GLY A 85 -12.53 -4.37 4.32
C GLY A 85 -13.25 -3.39 5.25
N GLN A 86 -12.52 -2.51 5.92
CA GLN A 86 -13.07 -1.46 6.80
C GLN A 86 -13.97 -0.50 6.02
N SER A 87 -13.53 -0.04 4.85
CA SER A 87 -14.32 0.85 3.99
C SER A 87 -15.62 0.20 3.50
N ARG A 88 -15.60 -1.10 3.17
CA ARG A 88 -16.79 -1.85 2.76
C ARG A 88 -17.76 -2.05 3.93
N GLN A 89 -17.25 -2.26 5.14
CA GLN A 89 -18.10 -2.32 6.33
C GLN A 89 -18.79 -0.98 6.57
N LEU A 90 -18.06 0.13 6.49
CA LEU A 90 -18.61 1.47 6.59
C LEU A 90 -19.70 1.73 5.53
N TYR A 91 -19.42 1.39 4.26
CA TYR A 91 -20.40 1.53 3.17
C TYR A 91 -21.73 0.80 3.46
N LYS A 92 -21.65 -0.40 4.04
CA LYS A 92 -22.83 -1.20 4.39
C LYS A 92 -23.60 -0.61 5.59
N LYS A 93 -22.91 0.02 6.54
CA LYS A 93 -23.51 0.67 7.72
C LYS A 93 -24.23 1.98 7.35
N LEU A 94 -23.79 2.67 6.30
CA LEU A 94 -24.36 3.95 5.90
C LEU A 94 -25.71 3.79 5.16
N PRO A 95 -26.77 4.53 5.56
CA PRO A 95 -28.04 4.53 4.85
C PRO A 95 -27.90 5.13 3.43
N PRO A 96 -28.71 4.68 2.43
CA PRO A 96 -28.65 5.21 1.07
C PRO A 96 -29.01 6.70 0.94
N ASN A 97 -29.92 7.19 1.81
CA ASN A 97 -30.44 8.55 1.78
C ASN A 97 -29.92 9.41 2.95
N ALA A 98 -28.73 9.12 3.48
CA ALA A 98 -28.15 9.91 4.55
C ALA A 98 -27.76 11.30 4.03
N ALA A 99 -28.53 12.32 4.38
CA ALA A 99 -28.17 13.73 4.15
C ALA A 99 -27.23 14.18 5.28
N GLY A 100 -25.93 14.01 5.07
CA GLY A 100 -24.88 14.44 6.00
C GLY A 100 -23.50 14.34 5.36
N ASP A 101 -22.48 14.89 6.03
CA ASP A 101 -21.10 14.97 5.51
C ASP A 101 -20.44 13.59 5.33
N VAL A 102 -20.94 12.56 6.03
CA VAL A 102 -20.51 11.16 5.89
C VAL A 102 -21.59 10.38 5.16
N CYS A 103 -21.52 10.40 3.83
CA CYS A 103 -22.40 9.67 2.94
C CYS A 103 -21.66 8.53 2.21
N ARG A 104 -22.41 7.72 1.46
CA ARG A 104 -21.80 6.64 0.65
C ARG A 104 -20.82 7.16 -0.38
N ASP A 105 -21.04 8.37 -0.89
CA ASP A 105 -20.16 9.01 -1.88
C ASP A 105 -18.76 9.29 -1.31
N PHE A 106 -18.65 9.62 -0.02
CA PHE A 106 -17.36 9.75 0.65
C PHE A 106 -16.56 8.43 0.63
N VAL A 107 -17.22 7.30 0.86
CA VAL A 107 -16.57 5.98 0.81
C VAL A 107 -16.19 5.61 -0.62
N VAL A 108 -17.03 5.95 -1.61
CA VAL A 108 -16.71 5.75 -3.03
C VAL A 108 -15.52 6.62 -3.44
N LEU A 109 -15.46 7.88 -2.99
CA LEU A 109 -14.31 8.76 -3.21
C LEU A 109 -13.02 8.13 -2.66
N PHE A 110 -13.06 7.57 -1.46
CA PHE A 110 -11.92 6.83 -0.90
C PHE A 110 -11.51 5.66 -1.81
N TRP A 111 -12.44 4.90 -2.37
CA TRP A 111 -12.11 3.82 -3.31
C TRP A 111 -11.47 4.32 -4.61
N VAL A 112 -11.95 5.45 -5.14
CA VAL A 112 -11.33 6.07 -6.33
C VAL A 112 -9.90 6.51 -6.01
N VAL A 113 -9.67 7.16 -4.87
CA VAL A 113 -8.33 7.57 -4.43
C VAL A 113 -7.43 6.36 -4.19
N LEU A 114 -7.94 5.30 -3.55
CA LEU A 114 -7.21 4.06 -3.32
C LEU A 114 -6.82 3.38 -4.64
N ALA A 115 -7.74 3.28 -5.59
CA ALA A 115 -7.47 2.70 -6.90
C ALA A 115 -6.45 3.53 -7.69
N ASN A 116 -6.56 4.86 -7.64
CA ASN A 116 -5.60 5.76 -8.25
C ASN A 116 -4.20 5.63 -7.62
N TYR A 117 -4.13 5.56 -6.29
CA TYR A 117 -2.87 5.37 -5.57
C TYR A 117 -2.21 4.04 -5.91
N LEU A 118 -2.97 2.93 -5.93
CA LEU A 118 -2.45 1.61 -6.31
C LEU A 118 -2.00 1.58 -7.77
N SER A 119 -2.72 2.28 -8.66
CA SER A 119 -2.32 2.43 -10.06
C SER A 119 -1.03 3.21 -10.18
N ASP A 120 -0.88 4.32 -9.47
CA ASP A 120 0.37 5.10 -9.45
C ASP A 120 1.52 4.28 -8.86
N ALA A 121 1.27 3.49 -7.80
CA ALA A 121 2.24 2.59 -7.18
C ALA A 121 2.81 1.51 -8.12
N MET A 122 2.11 1.19 -9.22
CA MET A 122 2.63 0.29 -10.25
C MET A 122 3.66 0.95 -11.17
N PHE A 123 3.67 2.28 -11.26
CA PHE A 123 4.49 3.02 -12.22
C PHE A 123 5.47 4.01 -11.58
N ARG A 124 5.14 4.52 -10.39
CA ARG A 124 5.93 5.46 -9.60
C ARG A 124 5.98 4.97 -8.16
N ASP A 125 7.05 5.31 -7.46
CA ASP A 125 7.14 5.09 -6.02
C ASP A 125 6.37 6.21 -5.30
N PRO A 126 5.16 5.94 -4.76
CA PRO A 126 4.33 6.98 -4.14
C PRO A 126 4.89 7.42 -2.79
N LEU A 127 5.84 6.67 -2.20
CA LEU A 127 6.43 7.03 -0.92
C LEU A 127 7.16 8.37 -0.97
N TRP A 128 7.67 8.74 -2.14
CA TRP A 128 8.33 10.02 -2.38
C TRP A 128 7.35 11.18 -2.62
N ASP A 129 6.13 10.88 -3.06
CA ASP A 129 5.08 11.90 -3.20
C ASP A 129 4.34 12.06 -1.87
N VAL A 130 4.90 12.90 -1.01
CA VAL A 130 4.39 13.21 0.33
C VAL A 130 2.91 13.60 0.29
N PHE A 131 2.47 14.33 -0.73
CA PHE A 131 1.09 14.81 -0.80
C PHE A 131 0.11 13.66 -1.07
N SER A 132 0.36 12.85 -2.11
CA SER A 132 -0.52 11.72 -2.43
C SER A 132 -0.53 10.67 -1.32
N ASN A 133 0.62 10.43 -0.70
CA ASN A 133 0.76 9.51 0.43
C ASN A 133 -0.02 10.02 1.65
N ALA A 134 0.17 11.28 2.04
CA ALA A 134 -0.56 11.88 3.16
C ALA A 134 -2.07 11.91 2.91
N MET A 135 -2.52 12.21 1.68
CA MET A 135 -3.93 12.22 1.31
C MET A 135 -4.56 10.84 1.48
N LEU A 136 -3.92 9.78 0.97
CA LEU A 136 -4.42 8.41 1.11
C LEU A 136 -4.54 8.01 2.58
N TRP A 137 -3.47 8.18 3.36
CA TRP A 137 -3.45 7.73 4.76
C TRP A 137 -4.40 8.54 5.65
N SER A 138 -4.58 9.83 5.35
CA SER A 138 -5.53 10.68 6.07
C SER A 138 -6.98 10.24 5.80
N LEU A 139 -7.35 9.98 4.54
CA LEU A 139 -8.67 9.44 4.19
C LEU A 139 -8.90 8.03 4.76
N ALA A 140 -7.88 7.18 4.72
CA ALA A 140 -7.94 5.85 5.34
C ALA A 140 -8.21 5.95 6.85
N GLY A 141 -7.53 6.88 7.55
CA GLY A 141 -7.76 7.15 8.96
C GLY A 141 -9.20 7.60 9.25
N LEU A 142 -9.76 8.49 8.43
CA LEU A 142 -11.15 8.92 8.55
C LEU A 142 -12.14 7.76 8.35
N VAL A 143 -11.93 6.93 7.32
CA VAL A 143 -12.77 5.75 7.05
C VAL A 143 -12.77 4.78 8.24
N VAL A 144 -11.59 4.49 8.80
CA VAL A 144 -11.48 3.62 9.99
C VAL A 144 -12.15 4.26 11.21
N CYS A 145 -11.95 5.57 11.41
CA CYS A 145 -12.57 6.33 12.50
C CYS A 145 -14.10 6.25 12.42
N PHE A 146 -14.70 6.58 11.27
CA PHE A 146 -16.14 6.50 11.10
C PHE A 146 -16.67 5.06 11.20
N ASN A 147 -15.94 4.07 10.68
CA ASN A 147 -16.36 2.67 10.83
C ASN A 147 -16.46 2.26 12.30
N ARG A 148 -15.48 2.69 13.12
CA ARG A 148 -15.44 2.43 14.58
C ARG A 148 -16.50 3.22 15.35
N LEU A 149 -16.74 4.49 15.00
CA LEU A 149 -17.79 5.29 15.65
C LEU A 149 -19.19 4.72 15.42
N LEU A 150 -19.40 4.05 14.29
CA LEU A 150 -20.65 3.37 13.96
C LEU A 150 -20.68 1.90 14.44
N GLU A 151 -19.66 1.40 15.15
CA GLU A 151 -19.76 0.12 15.84
C GLU A 151 -20.66 0.29 17.08
N PRO A 152 -21.62 -0.63 17.30
CA PRO A 152 -22.44 -0.58 18.50
C PRO A 152 -21.53 -0.68 19.72
N TYR A 153 -21.53 0.36 20.55
CA TYR A 153 -20.80 0.35 21.81
C TYR A 153 -21.45 -0.69 22.74
N PRO A 154 -20.70 -1.65 23.31
CA PRO A 154 -21.22 -2.48 24.37
C PRO A 154 -21.44 -1.57 25.59
N LEU A 155 -22.69 -1.12 25.78
CA LEU A 155 -23.13 -0.45 26.98
C LEU A 155 -23.26 -1.49 28.11
N ASP A 156 -22.11 -1.97 28.61
CA ASP A 156 -22.04 -2.52 29.97
C ASP A 156 -22.10 -1.34 30.96
N LEU A 157 -23.16 -0.54 30.89
CA LEU A 157 -23.45 0.41 31.95
C LEU A 157 -23.95 -0.41 33.15
N PRO A 158 -23.32 -0.28 34.33
CA PRO A 158 -23.94 -0.76 35.55
C PRO A 158 -25.31 -0.09 35.63
N ILE A 159 -26.38 -0.87 35.54
CA ILE A 159 -27.73 -0.38 35.85
C ILE A 159 -27.63 0.10 37.30
N ALA A 160 -27.65 1.42 37.50
CA ALA A 160 -27.66 1.98 38.84
C ALA A 160 -28.85 1.33 39.57
N PRO A 161 -28.63 0.67 40.72
CA PRO A 161 -29.72 0.05 41.45
C PRO A 161 -30.75 1.13 41.78
N PRO A 162 -32.06 0.82 41.69
CA PRO A 162 -33.10 1.80 41.96
C PRO A 162 -32.87 2.37 43.37
N THR A 163 -32.64 3.69 43.44
CA THR A 163 -32.59 4.43 44.69
C THR A 163 -33.93 4.23 45.39
N ARG A 164 -33.93 3.41 46.45
CA ARG A 164 -35.08 3.30 47.36
C ARG A 164 -35.17 4.61 48.13
N GLU A 165 -36.11 5.45 47.76
CA GLU A 165 -36.53 6.57 48.60
C GLU A 165 -37.26 5.98 49.83
N HIS A 166 -36.69 6.21 51.01
CA HIS A 166 -37.29 6.00 52.32
C HIS A 166 -37.00 7.21 53.20
#